data_AF-A0A1T3MM71-F1
#
_entry.id   AF-A0A1T3MM71-F1
#
_cell.length_a   1.000
_cell.length_b   1.000
_cell.length_c   1.000
_cell.angle_alpha   90.00
_cell.angle_beta   90.00
_cell.angle_gamma   90.00
#
_symmetry.space_group_name_H-M   'P 1'
#
loop_
_entity.id
_entity.type
_entity.pdbx_description
1 polymer ?
#
loop_
_entity_poly.entity_id
_entity_poly.type
_entity_poly.pdbx_seq_one_letter_code
_entity_poly.pdbx_strand_id
1 'polypeptide(L)'
;MNKLIPALGFITLISCGKQENKTSVITTEKTEHIVQDTTASKITFHKADGKAVLLGNDIKLLDGNFKEIKDISNLNEQLVDITEVSDLTYKANPADEHCQEFRYVKMKTRDTEGYVDGRKVYGPTKDARVKTVKTGSNEVSFTPTAYFGIGVSDDDGLTGCSVNTPILFSDKSAKYEGLVKMVKNKNYESDYPYFELKNDDGANDEILNIEKQGDKYLLTIKRMYQEGGANLLVAVSKDKSGKFVAEILENKRTEE
;
A
#
# COMPACT_ATOMS: atom_id res chain seq x y z
N MET A 1 -29.00 -53.61 43.66
CA MET A 1 -30.34 -52.99 43.60
C MET A 1 -30.62 -52.57 42.17
N ASN A 2 -31.78 -53.02 41.67
CA ASN A 2 -32.55 -52.62 40.49
C ASN A 2 -31.90 -52.50 39.10
N LYS A 3 -32.33 -53.43 38.24
CA LYS A 3 -32.40 -53.37 36.77
C LYS A 3 -33.25 -52.18 36.30
N LEU A 4 -33.00 -51.66 35.10
CA LEU A 4 -34.02 -51.32 34.07
C LEU A 4 -33.37 -50.85 32.75
N ILE A 5 -33.54 -51.69 31.72
CA ILE A 5 -33.62 -51.39 30.26
C ILE A 5 -35.11 -51.06 29.97
N PRO A 6 -35.64 -50.52 28.83
CA PRO A 6 -35.11 -49.92 27.56
C PRO A 6 -35.80 -48.57 27.18
N ALA A 7 -35.56 -48.03 25.98
CA ALA A 7 -36.56 -47.99 24.87
C ALA A 7 -36.54 -46.74 23.96
N LEU A 8 -36.65 -47.06 22.67
CA LEU A 8 -37.06 -46.31 21.49
C LEU A 8 -38.20 -45.29 21.71
N GLY A 9 -38.17 -44.19 20.95
CA GLY A 9 -39.32 -43.28 20.79
C GLY A 9 -39.24 -42.48 19.48
N PHE A 10 -39.80 -43.04 18.41
CA PHE A 10 -40.16 -42.34 17.18
C PHE A 10 -41.50 -41.61 17.46
N ILE A 11 -41.56 -40.30 17.27
CA ILE A 11 -42.84 -39.57 17.18
C ILE A 11 -42.82 -38.73 15.90
N THR A 12 -43.60 -39.20 14.94
CA THR A 12 -44.17 -38.41 13.84
C THR A 12 -45.37 -37.62 14.35
N LEU A 13 -45.47 -36.34 13.98
CA LEU A 13 -46.75 -35.64 13.93
C LEU A 13 -46.90 -34.98 12.56
N ILE A 14 -47.96 -35.39 11.88
CA ILE A 14 -48.54 -34.78 10.69
C ILE A 14 -49.33 -33.55 11.13
N SER A 15 -49.25 -32.44 10.40
CA SER A 15 -50.41 -31.59 10.19
C SER A 15 -50.26 -30.75 8.92
N CYS A 16 -51.18 -31.00 7.97
CA CYS A 16 -51.44 -30.16 6.80
C CYS A 16 -52.34 -28.98 7.18
N GLY A 17 -52.11 -27.83 6.53
CA GLY A 17 -53.21 -26.96 6.11
C GLY A 17 -53.06 -25.49 6.45
N LYS A 18 -52.52 -24.71 5.50
CA LYS A 18 -53.26 -23.65 4.79
C LYS A 18 -52.35 -22.93 3.80
N GLN A 19 -52.83 -22.78 2.57
CA GLN A 19 -52.27 -21.88 1.57
C GLN A 19 -52.27 -20.44 2.09
N GLU A 20 -51.13 -19.78 2.00
CA GLU A 20 -51.06 -18.39 1.55
C GLU A 20 -50.04 -18.33 0.42
N ASN A 21 -50.51 -17.95 -0.77
CA ASN A 21 -49.65 -17.40 -1.81
C ASN A 21 -49.00 -16.13 -1.25
N LYS A 22 -47.75 -16.25 -0.81
CA LYS A 22 -46.85 -15.11 -0.69
C LYS A 22 -45.72 -15.36 -1.67
N THR A 23 -45.82 -14.66 -2.79
CA THR A 23 -44.71 -14.34 -3.69
C THR A 23 -43.48 -14.10 -2.85
N SER A 24 -42.54 -15.06 -2.88
CA SER A 24 -41.20 -14.83 -2.38
C SER A 24 -40.61 -13.72 -3.24
N VAL A 25 -40.60 -12.52 -2.69
CA VAL A 25 -39.69 -11.47 -3.11
C VAL A 25 -38.30 -12.07 -2.88
N ILE A 26 -37.76 -12.66 -3.94
CA ILE A 26 -36.33 -12.78 -4.09
C ILE A 26 -35.87 -11.33 -4.12
N THR A 27 -35.40 -10.84 -2.97
CA THR A 27 -34.50 -9.69 -2.97
C THR A 27 -33.23 -10.19 -3.63
N THR A 28 -33.26 -10.21 -4.96
CA THR A 28 -32.07 -10.13 -5.77
C THR A 28 -31.49 -8.78 -5.37
N GLU A 29 -30.55 -8.76 -4.42
CA GLU A 29 -29.63 -7.65 -4.36
C GLU A 29 -29.09 -7.52 -5.78
N LYS A 30 -29.53 -6.46 -6.45
CA LYS A 30 -28.94 -6.03 -7.70
C LYS A 30 -27.49 -5.74 -7.35
N THR A 31 -26.62 -6.72 -7.55
CA THR A 31 -25.26 -6.41 -7.96
C THR A 31 -25.44 -5.68 -9.29
N GLU A 32 -25.48 -4.35 -9.21
CA GLU A 32 -25.35 -3.50 -10.38
C GLU A 32 -23.96 -3.79 -10.95
N HIS A 33 -23.88 -4.79 -11.82
CA HIS A 33 -22.86 -4.80 -12.84
C HIS A 33 -23.11 -3.56 -13.69
N ILE A 34 -22.44 -2.47 -13.34
CA ILE A 34 -22.29 -1.32 -14.20
C ILE A 34 -21.47 -1.81 -15.40
N VAL A 35 -22.17 -2.33 -16.41
CA VAL A 35 -21.68 -2.26 -17.78
C VAL A 35 -21.75 -0.79 -18.12
N GLN A 36 -20.62 -0.09 -17.94
CA GLN A 36 -20.59 1.35 -18.15
C GLN A 36 -20.78 1.64 -19.64
N ASP A 37 -21.94 2.21 -19.91
CA ASP A 37 -22.37 2.80 -21.16
C ASP A 37 -21.36 3.87 -21.62
N THR A 38 -21.06 3.87 -22.91
CA THR A 38 -20.03 4.65 -23.61
C THR A 38 -20.27 6.17 -23.69
N THR A 39 -21.04 6.74 -22.76
CA THR A 39 -21.07 8.19 -22.52
C THR A 39 -20.21 8.50 -21.31
N ALA A 40 -18.98 8.97 -21.55
CA ALA A 40 -18.01 9.32 -20.52
C ALA A 40 -18.63 10.26 -19.47
N SER A 41 -19.02 9.70 -18.33
CA SER A 41 -19.21 10.46 -17.10
C SER A 41 -17.88 11.17 -16.83
N LYS A 42 -17.90 12.51 -16.83
CA LYS A 42 -16.71 13.33 -16.60
C LYS A 42 -16.02 12.86 -15.31
N ILE A 43 -14.77 12.40 -15.43
CA ILE A 43 -13.96 12.02 -14.26
C ILE A 43 -13.89 13.21 -13.31
N THR A 44 -14.19 12.98 -12.04
CA THR A 44 -14.12 13.99 -10.99
C THR A 44 -12.83 13.83 -10.20
N PHE A 45 -12.36 14.97 -9.68
CA PHE A 45 -11.07 15.08 -8.99
C PHE A 45 -11.24 15.94 -7.75
N HIS A 46 -10.55 15.55 -6.69
CA HIS A 46 -10.28 16.42 -5.55
C HIS A 46 -8.86 16.97 -5.65
N LYS A 47 -8.66 18.14 -5.02
CA LYS A 47 -7.33 18.72 -4.89
C LYS A 47 -6.50 17.87 -3.96
N ALA A 48 -5.29 17.57 -4.40
CA ALA A 48 -4.24 17.01 -3.57
C ALA A 48 -3.09 18.01 -3.59
N ASP A 49 -2.50 18.30 -2.45
CA ASP A 49 -1.30 19.14 -2.38
C ASP A 49 -0.21 18.35 -1.68
N GLY A 50 0.87 18.06 -2.40
CA GLY A 50 1.99 17.31 -1.86
C GLY A 50 2.99 16.89 -2.91
N LYS A 51 4.04 16.20 -2.47
CA LYS A 51 4.99 15.53 -3.36
C LYS A 51 4.68 14.05 -3.42
N ALA A 52 5.07 13.39 -4.50
CA ALA A 52 5.11 11.94 -4.58
C ALA A 52 6.33 11.49 -5.37
N VAL A 53 6.79 10.26 -5.13
CA VAL A 53 7.79 9.62 -5.98
C VAL A 53 7.09 8.87 -7.11
N LEU A 54 7.61 9.05 -8.33
CA LEU A 54 7.28 8.19 -9.45
C LEU A 54 8.11 6.92 -9.42
N LEU A 55 7.47 5.77 -9.60
CA LEU A 55 8.15 4.49 -9.60
C LEU A 55 7.61 3.54 -10.67
N GLY A 56 8.51 3.03 -11.50
CA GLY A 56 8.21 2.07 -12.57
C GLY A 56 9.06 2.26 -13.82
N ASN A 57 9.14 1.21 -14.63
CA ASN A 57 9.92 1.23 -15.89
C ASN A 57 9.11 1.74 -17.09
N ASP A 58 7.79 1.88 -16.95
CA ASP A 58 6.89 2.38 -17.97
C ASP A 58 5.90 3.35 -17.32
N ILE A 59 6.23 4.64 -17.41
CA ILE A 59 5.44 5.73 -16.83
C ILE A 59 5.00 6.63 -17.97
N LYS A 60 3.69 6.62 -18.26
CA LYS A 60 3.09 7.42 -19.32
C LYS A 60 2.42 8.65 -18.74
N LEU A 61 2.65 9.78 -19.39
CA LEU A 61 1.93 11.02 -19.16
C LEU A 61 0.71 11.08 -20.08
N LEU A 62 -0.44 11.42 -19.49
CA LEU A 62 -1.72 11.52 -20.16
C LEU A 62 -2.23 12.97 -20.18
N ASP A 63 -2.98 13.32 -21.22
CA ASP A 63 -3.69 14.60 -21.33
C ASP A 63 -5.00 14.62 -20.52
N GLY A 64 -5.74 15.72 -20.59
CA GLY A 64 -7.04 15.87 -19.92
C GLY A 64 -8.16 14.97 -20.46
N ASN A 65 -7.92 14.26 -21.55
CA ASN A 65 -8.81 13.21 -22.09
C ASN A 65 -8.25 11.81 -21.80
N PHE A 66 -7.24 11.70 -20.93
CA PHE A 66 -6.56 10.46 -20.55
C PHE A 66 -5.89 9.73 -21.73
N LYS A 67 -5.52 10.47 -22.77
CA LYS A 67 -4.73 9.94 -23.88
C LYS A 67 -3.24 10.13 -23.61
N GLU A 68 -2.45 9.10 -23.90
CA GLU A 68 -1.00 9.17 -23.78
C GLU A 68 -0.44 10.27 -24.69
N ILE A 69 0.43 11.10 -24.12
CA ILE A 69 1.11 12.20 -24.82
C ILE A 69 2.63 12.11 -24.72
N LYS A 70 3.19 11.44 -23.71
CA LYS A 70 4.64 11.37 -23.49
C LYS A 70 5.04 10.20 -22.59
N ASP A 71 6.17 9.56 -22.92
CA ASP A 71 6.89 8.69 -21.99
C ASP A 71 7.76 9.53 -21.06
N ILE A 72 7.56 9.34 -19.75
CA ILE A 72 8.26 10.07 -18.68
C ILE A 72 8.98 9.11 -17.73
N SER A 73 9.31 7.90 -18.19
CA SER A 73 10.02 6.90 -17.38
C SER A 73 11.41 7.36 -16.93
N ASN A 74 11.95 8.42 -17.55
CA ASN A 74 13.16 9.11 -17.07
C ASN A 74 12.99 9.79 -15.70
N LEU A 75 11.74 9.99 -15.24
CA LEU A 75 11.41 10.51 -13.91
C LEU A 75 11.28 9.40 -12.85
N ASN A 76 11.56 8.15 -13.19
CA ASN A 76 11.58 7.05 -12.21
C ASN A 76 12.52 7.38 -11.03
N GLU A 77 12.07 7.06 -9.81
CA GLU A 77 12.69 7.40 -8.52
C GLU A 77 12.73 8.91 -8.19
N GLN A 78 12.11 9.79 -8.99
CA GLN A 78 12.11 11.23 -8.73
C GLN A 78 10.83 11.71 -8.03
N LEU A 79 11.00 12.77 -7.23
CA LEU A 79 9.89 13.50 -6.62
C LEU A 79 9.23 14.44 -7.62
N VAL A 80 7.90 14.40 -7.68
CA VAL A 80 7.05 15.30 -8.46
C VAL A 80 5.98 15.91 -7.56
N ASP A 81 5.45 17.08 -7.93
CA ASP A 81 4.31 17.66 -7.23
C ASP A 81 3.02 16.98 -7.70
N ILE A 82 2.12 16.67 -6.78
CA ILE A 82 0.78 16.17 -7.06
C ILE A 82 -0.23 17.28 -6.77
N THR A 83 -1.17 17.49 -7.68
CA THR A 83 -2.14 18.60 -7.62
C THR A 83 -3.60 18.15 -7.56
N GLU A 84 -3.91 17.01 -8.16
CA GLU A 84 -5.26 16.44 -8.22
C GLU A 84 -5.18 14.91 -8.21
N VAL A 85 -6.18 14.27 -7.61
CA VAL A 85 -6.36 12.82 -7.62
C VAL A 85 -7.82 12.52 -7.95
N SER A 86 -8.08 11.53 -8.80
CA SER A 86 -9.45 11.16 -9.15
C SER A 86 -10.21 10.63 -7.94
N ASP A 87 -11.50 10.93 -7.86
CA ASP A 87 -12.35 10.52 -6.73
C ASP A 87 -12.67 9.03 -6.72
N LEU A 88 -12.62 8.39 -7.90
CA LEU A 88 -12.82 6.96 -8.09
C LEU A 88 -11.56 6.29 -8.62
N THR A 89 -11.57 4.96 -8.57
CA THR A 89 -10.61 4.09 -9.22
C THR A 89 -11.07 3.72 -10.62
N TYR A 90 -10.11 3.36 -11.47
CA TYR A 90 -10.31 3.04 -12.87
C TYR A 90 -9.47 1.83 -13.26
N LYS A 91 -9.87 1.16 -14.34
CA LYS A 91 -9.11 0.06 -14.96
C LYS A 91 -8.48 0.54 -16.25
N ALA A 92 -7.28 0.04 -16.55
CA ALA A 92 -6.66 0.29 -17.86
C ALA A 92 -7.37 -0.54 -18.94
N ASN A 93 -7.75 -1.77 -18.61
CA ASN A 93 -8.58 -2.65 -19.41
C ASN A 93 -9.81 -3.10 -18.60
N PRO A 94 -11.02 -3.10 -19.15
CA PRO A 94 -12.22 -3.59 -18.44
C PRO A 94 -12.10 -5.00 -17.86
N ALA A 95 -11.25 -5.85 -18.44
CA ALA A 95 -10.96 -7.20 -17.95
C ALA A 95 -9.97 -7.27 -16.78
N ASP A 96 -9.32 -6.15 -16.43
CA ASP A 96 -8.37 -6.10 -15.31
C ASP A 96 -9.06 -6.47 -13.99
N GLU A 97 -8.34 -7.18 -13.14
CA GLU A 97 -8.79 -7.54 -11.80
C GLU A 97 -8.81 -6.32 -10.86
N HIS A 98 -9.53 -6.44 -9.75
CA HIS A 98 -9.69 -5.35 -8.78
C HIS A 98 -8.34 -4.78 -8.30
N CYS A 99 -7.35 -5.62 -7.98
CA CYS A 99 -6.02 -5.16 -7.53
C CYS A 99 -5.24 -4.34 -8.57
N GLN A 100 -5.67 -4.35 -9.83
CA GLN A 100 -5.06 -3.56 -10.88
C GLN A 100 -5.75 -2.20 -11.09
N GLU A 101 -6.83 -1.93 -10.36
CA GLU A 101 -7.49 -0.63 -10.38
C GLU A 101 -6.61 0.47 -9.78
N PHE A 102 -6.84 1.71 -10.22
CA PHE A 102 -6.03 2.85 -9.82
C PHE A 102 -6.73 4.19 -9.92
N ARG A 103 -6.23 5.18 -9.19
CA ARG A 103 -6.65 6.57 -9.33
C ARG A 103 -5.78 7.27 -10.38
N TYR A 104 -6.38 8.11 -11.20
CA TYR A 104 -5.62 9.05 -12.01
C TYR A 104 -5.03 10.11 -11.09
N VAL A 105 -3.73 10.34 -11.21
CA VAL A 105 -3.02 11.33 -10.41
C VAL A 105 -2.48 12.42 -11.33
N LYS A 106 -2.86 13.66 -11.09
CA LYS A 106 -2.28 14.80 -11.79
C LYS A 106 -0.97 15.18 -11.13
N MET A 107 0.10 15.12 -11.90
CA MET A 107 1.42 15.51 -11.44
C MET A 107 1.93 16.72 -12.21
N LYS A 108 2.87 17.42 -11.58
CA LYS A 108 3.52 18.60 -12.11
C LYS A 108 5.01 18.58 -11.76
N THR A 109 5.80 18.95 -12.75
CA THR A 109 7.21 19.29 -12.60
C THR A 109 7.42 20.69 -13.19
N ARG A 110 8.66 21.17 -13.20
CA ARG A 110 9.00 22.44 -13.86
C ARG A 110 8.65 22.44 -15.36
N ASP A 111 8.80 21.28 -16.01
CA ASP A 111 8.80 21.20 -17.48
C ASP A 111 7.59 20.41 -18.03
N THR A 112 6.75 19.82 -17.18
CA THR A 112 5.68 18.92 -17.60
C THR A 112 4.56 18.87 -16.57
N GLU A 113 3.32 18.82 -17.03
CA GLU A 113 2.11 18.67 -16.22
C GLU A 113 1.12 17.76 -16.97
N GLY A 114 0.44 16.88 -16.24
CA GLY A 114 -0.54 15.94 -16.82
C GLY A 114 -0.91 14.84 -15.85
N TYR A 115 -1.69 13.87 -16.31
CA TYR A 115 -2.14 12.74 -15.49
C TYR A 115 -1.22 11.54 -15.66
N VAL A 116 -1.09 10.73 -14.61
CA VAL A 116 -0.37 9.46 -14.62
C VAL A 116 -1.22 8.38 -13.95
N ASP A 117 -0.91 7.14 -14.29
CA ASP A 117 -1.44 5.96 -13.61
C ASP A 117 -0.97 5.95 -12.15
N GLY A 118 -1.90 5.99 -11.20
CA GLY A 118 -1.63 6.01 -9.76
C GLY A 118 -0.83 4.82 -9.25
N ARG A 119 -0.78 3.71 -9.98
CA ARG A 119 0.09 2.56 -9.67
C ARG A 119 1.57 2.88 -9.81
N LYS A 120 1.91 4.00 -10.44
CA LYS A 120 3.28 4.50 -10.57
C LYS A 120 3.59 5.62 -9.57
N VAL A 121 2.67 5.94 -8.66
CA VAL A 121 2.79 7.10 -7.78
C VAL A 121 2.77 6.65 -6.32
N TYR A 122 3.74 7.14 -5.57
CA TYR A 122 3.94 6.82 -4.16
C TYR A 122 4.08 8.12 -3.36
N GLY A 123 3.01 8.53 -2.69
CA GLY A 123 2.96 9.78 -1.91
C GLY A 123 3.32 9.54 -0.44
N PRO A 124 3.92 10.49 0.29
CA PRO A 124 4.17 10.33 1.72
C PRO A 124 2.86 10.17 2.49
N THR A 125 2.79 9.18 3.39
CA THR A 125 1.63 9.03 4.27
C THR A 125 1.69 10.05 5.41
N LYS A 126 0.54 10.26 6.05
CA LYS A 126 0.42 10.94 7.35
C LYS A 126 0.24 9.95 8.51
N ASP A 127 0.61 8.69 8.28
CA ASP A 127 0.48 7.60 9.24
C ASP A 127 1.38 7.83 10.47
N ALA A 128 0.95 7.36 11.64
CA ALA A 128 1.72 7.32 12.88
C ALA A 128 3.09 6.61 12.76
N ARG A 129 3.30 5.77 11.73
CA ARG A 129 4.59 5.14 11.40
C ARG A 129 5.62 6.10 10.82
N VAL A 130 5.24 7.33 10.46
CA VAL A 130 6.21 8.39 10.17
C VAL A 130 7.05 8.65 11.41
N LYS A 131 8.37 8.41 11.31
CA LYS A 131 9.30 8.70 12.39
C LYS A 131 10.28 9.79 11.97
N THR A 132 10.30 10.86 12.75
CA THR A 132 11.25 11.97 12.61
C THR A 132 12.06 12.08 13.87
N VAL A 133 13.39 12.08 13.75
CA VAL A 133 14.30 12.20 14.89
C VAL A 133 15.27 13.35 14.65
N LYS A 134 15.47 14.14 15.70
CA LYS A 134 16.49 15.19 15.74
C LYS A 134 17.74 14.63 16.39
N THR A 135 18.85 14.62 15.65
CA THR A 135 20.16 14.20 16.15
C THR A 135 21.10 15.40 16.16
N GLY A 136 21.21 16.07 17.31
CA GLY A 136 21.91 17.36 17.41
C GLY A 136 21.22 18.43 16.57
N SER A 137 21.93 19.04 15.62
CA SER A 137 21.38 20.02 14.68
C SER A 137 20.77 19.41 13.41
N ASN A 138 20.87 18.09 13.21
CA ASN A 138 20.28 17.41 12.07
C ASN A 138 18.88 16.89 12.39
N GLU A 139 18.07 16.74 11.35
CA GLU A 139 16.79 16.06 11.41
C GLU A 139 16.73 15.05 10.27
N VAL A 140 16.31 13.83 10.60
CA VAL A 140 16.05 12.77 9.64
C VAL A 140 14.62 12.28 9.78
N SER A 141 14.01 11.90 8.65
CA SER A 141 12.67 11.31 8.64
C SER A 141 12.63 10.02 7.83
N PHE A 142 11.85 9.06 8.30
CA PHE A 142 11.47 7.85 7.60
C PHE A 142 9.96 7.88 7.43
N THR A 143 9.52 8.17 6.21
CA THR A 143 8.11 8.39 5.88
C THR A 143 7.63 7.26 4.97
N PRO A 144 6.75 6.36 5.44
CA PRO A 144 6.10 5.40 4.56
C PRO A 144 5.36 6.10 3.42
N THR A 145 5.19 5.41 2.29
CA THR A 145 4.41 5.94 1.17
C THR A 145 3.06 5.25 1.02
N ALA A 146 2.06 6.01 0.61
CA ALA A 146 0.76 5.57 0.14
C ALA A 146 0.84 5.31 -1.37
N TYR A 147 0.25 4.19 -1.76
CA TYR A 147 0.08 3.78 -3.15
C TYR A 147 -1.23 4.33 -3.69
N PHE A 148 -1.23 4.93 -4.88
CA PHE A 148 -2.45 5.47 -5.52
C PHE A 148 -3.17 4.45 -6.42
N GLY A 149 -2.81 3.17 -6.32
CA GLY A 149 -3.63 2.04 -6.77
C GLY A 149 -4.45 1.44 -5.63
N ILE A 150 -5.02 0.25 -5.83
CA ILE A 150 -5.59 -0.54 -4.74
C ILE A 150 -4.46 -1.10 -3.86
N GLY A 151 -4.37 -0.61 -2.62
CA GLY A 151 -3.43 -1.10 -1.61
C GLY A 151 -3.99 -2.30 -0.83
N VAL A 152 -3.31 -2.68 0.25
CA VAL A 152 -3.74 -3.78 1.16
C VAL A 152 -5.11 -3.56 1.80
N SER A 153 -5.50 -2.31 1.94
CA SER A 153 -6.77 -1.87 2.48
C SER A 153 -7.24 -0.61 1.76
N ASP A 154 -8.55 -0.41 1.73
CA ASP A 154 -9.20 0.81 1.27
C ASP A 154 -10.30 1.24 2.26
N ASP A 155 -11.20 2.12 1.83
CA ASP A 155 -12.29 2.63 2.66
C ASP A 155 -13.32 1.54 3.04
N ASP A 156 -13.35 0.42 2.30
CA ASP A 156 -14.27 -0.70 2.51
C ASP A 156 -13.64 -1.86 3.30
N GLY A 157 -12.32 -1.82 3.55
CA GLY A 157 -11.61 -2.74 4.44
C GLY A 157 -10.38 -3.37 3.79
N LEU A 158 -10.09 -4.62 4.12
CA LEU A 158 -8.98 -5.37 3.52
C LEU A 158 -9.34 -5.79 2.09
N THR A 159 -8.44 -5.55 1.15
CA THR A 159 -8.68 -5.81 -0.28
C THR A 159 -8.10 -7.16 -0.73
N GLY A 160 -7.19 -7.74 0.05
CA GLY A 160 -6.38 -8.89 -0.35
C GLY A 160 -5.30 -8.58 -1.40
N CYS A 161 -5.13 -7.30 -1.78
CA CYS A 161 -4.14 -6.89 -2.75
C CYS A 161 -2.78 -6.66 -2.07
N SER A 162 -1.74 -7.32 -2.56
CA SER A 162 -0.38 -7.13 -2.06
C SER A 162 0.33 -6.03 -2.83
N VAL A 163 0.83 -5.02 -2.10
CA VAL A 163 1.67 -3.95 -2.67
C VAL A 163 2.88 -3.70 -1.77
N ASN A 164 4.03 -3.55 -2.41
CA ASN A 164 5.23 -3.09 -1.72
C ASN A 164 5.30 -1.57 -1.85
N THR A 165 5.52 -0.88 -0.72
CA THR A 165 5.59 0.58 -0.68
C THR A 165 6.95 1.02 -0.13
N PRO A 166 7.72 1.81 -0.89
CA PRO A 166 9.03 2.25 -0.42
C PRO A 166 8.89 3.29 0.69
N ILE A 167 9.94 3.47 1.49
CA ILE A 167 10.07 4.60 2.40
C ILE A 167 10.69 5.79 1.66
N LEU A 168 10.12 6.98 1.88
CA LEU A 168 10.76 8.24 1.58
C LEU A 168 11.64 8.64 2.78
N PHE A 169 12.96 8.68 2.56
CA PHE A 169 13.94 9.08 3.56
C PHE A 169 14.36 10.53 3.33
N SER A 170 14.45 11.30 4.40
CA SER A 170 15.02 12.64 4.38
C SER A 170 16.16 12.81 5.38
N ASP A 171 17.21 13.53 4.97
CA ASP A 171 18.31 13.96 5.84
C ASP A 171 18.64 15.43 5.53
N LYS A 172 18.32 16.32 6.47
CA LYS A 172 18.50 17.78 6.28
C LYS A 172 19.96 18.17 6.09
N SER A 173 20.87 17.57 6.85
CA SER A 173 22.32 17.87 6.77
C SER A 173 22.90 17.44 5.42
N ALA A 174 22.43 16.31 4.88
CA ALA A 174 22.83 15.83 3.58
C ALA A 174 22.09 16.51 2.42
N LYS A 175 21.07 17.33 2.70
CA LYS A 175 20.13 17.89 1.71
C LYS A 175 19.54 16.81 0.81
N TYR A 176 19.18 15.68 1.41
CA TYR A 176 18.65 14.51 0.71
C TYR A 176 17.18 14.30 1.04
N GLU A 177 16.39 13.99 0.01
CA GLU A 177 15.01 13.51 0.11
C GLU A 177 14.80 12.53 -1.04
N GLY A 178 14.48 11.27 -0.75
CA GLY A 178 14.34 10.25 -1.79
C GLY A 178 14.20 8.84 -1.25
N LEU A 179 14.10 7.87 -2.16
CA LEU A 179 14.00 6.46 -1.80
C LEU A 179 15.34 5.92 -1.28
N VAL A 180 15.29 4.81 -0.54
CA VAL A 180 16.49 4.11 -0.06
C VAL A 180 16.49 2.70 -0.63
N LYS A 181 17.58 2.29 -1.27
CA LYS A 181 17.70 0.94 -1.86
C LYS A 181 18.12 -0.08 -0.81
N MET A 182 17.59 -1.30 -0.91
CA MET A 182 18.01 -2.41 -0.06
C MET A 182 19.28 -3.05 -0.59
N VAL A 183 20.20 -3.35 0.33
CA VAL A 183 21.36 -4.20 0.07
C VAL A 183 20.96 -5.65 0.30
N LYS A 184 21.09 -6.50 -0.74
CA LYS A 184 20.86 -7.95 -0.59
C LYS A 184 21.92 -8.57 0.31
N ASN A 185 21.47 -9.37 1.27
CA ASN A 185 22.32 -10.18 2.14
C ASN A 185 21.51 -11.37 2.70
N LYS A 186 22.10 -12.18 3.57
CA LYS A 186 21.44 -13.35 4.19
C LYS A 186 20.16 -13.03 4.99
N ASN A 187 19.97 -11.77 5.39
CA ASN A 187 18.78 -11.32 6.15
C ASN A 187 17.73 -10.66 5.23
N TYR A 188 18.07 -10.40 3.96
CA TYR A 188 17.18 -9.79 2.97
C TYR A 188 17.48 -10.34 1.57
N GLU A 189 16.68 -11.32 1.15
CA GLU A 189 16.83 -12.00 -0.14
C GLU A 189 15.77 -11.58 -1.19
N SER A 190 14.78 -10.77 -0.77
CA SER A 190 13.71 -10.27 -1.64
C SER A 190 14.24 -9.53 -2.88
N ASP A 191 13.51 -9.65 -3.98
CA ASP A 191 13.80 -8.92 -5.23
C ASP A 191 13.27 -7.48 -5.22
N TYR A 192 12.47 -7.11 -4.23
CA TYR A 192 12.02 -5.74 -4.09
C TYR A 192 13.23 -4.83 -3.75
N PRO A 193 13.51 -3.78 -4.54
CA PRO A 193 14.79 -3.09 -4.45
C PRO A 193 14.83 -1.96 -3.40
N TYR A 194 13.72 -1.62 -2.76
CA TYR A 194 13.63 -0.47 -1.85
C TYR A 194 13.37 -0.89 -0.40
N PHE A 195 13.83 -0.05 0.51
CA PHE A 195 13.52 -0.19 1.92
C PHE A 195 12.04 0.13 2.15
N GLU A 196 11.34 -0.76 2.84
CA GLU A 196 9.91 -0.67 3.16
C GLU A 196 9.69 -0.97 4.65
N LEU A 197 8.61 -0.43 5.20
CA LEU A 197 8.02 -0.91 6.45
C LEU A 197 6.77 -1.72 6.10
N LYS A 198 6.75 -3.00 6.48
CA LYS A 198 5.58 -3.84 6.29
C LYS A 198 4.38 -3.28 7.02
N ASN A 199 3.22 -3.37 6.38
CA ASN A 199 1.90 -3.09 6.94
C ASN A 199 0.88 -3.70 6.00
N ASP A 200 0.83 -5.02 6.06
CA ASP A 200 -0.04 -5.89 5.31
C ASP A 200 -0.58 -6.99 6.25
N ASP A 201 -1.44 -7.86 5.74
CA ASP A 201 -2.08 -8.93 6.53
C ASP A 201 -1.08 -9.92 7.14
N GLY A 202 0.14 -9.98 6.60
CA GLY A 202 1.19 -10.87 7.04
C GLY A 202 2.11 -10.24 8.08
N ALA A 203 2.39 -8.94 7.99
CA ALA A 203 3.32 -8.26 8.90
C ALA A 203 3.06 -6.76 9.08
N ASN A 204 3.38 -6.27 10.28
CA ASN A 204 3.41 -4.84 10.60
C ASN A 204 4.75 -4.44 11.25
N ASP A 205 5.41 -3.45 10.67
CA ASP A 205 6.69 -2.91 11.14
C ASP A 205 6.51 -1.57 11.86
N GLU A 206 7.13 -1.49 13.04
CA GLU A 206 7.27 -0.25 13.81
C GLU A 206 8.75 0.07 14.04
N ILE A 207 9.19 1.26 13.62
CA ILE A 207 10.50 1.80 14.04
C ILE A 207 10.40 2.24 15.51
N LEU A 208 11.08 1.53 16.40
CA LEU A 208 11.11 1.82 17.83
C LEU A 208 12.15 2.88 18.20
N ASN A 209 13.31 2.85 17.55
CA ASN A 209 14.41 3.75 17.83
C ASN A 209 15.22 4.05 16.57
N ILE A 210 15.81 5.24 16.53
CA ILE A 210 16.77 5.68 15.50
C ILE A 210 17.98 6.27 16.21
N GLU A 211 19.15 5.65 16.05
CA GLU A 211 20.40 6.09 16.63
C GLU A 211 21.39 6.47 15.53
N LYS A 212 22.09 7.59 15.69
CA LYS A 212 23.19 7.96 14.79
C LYS A 212 24.51 7.39 15.31
N GLN A 213 25.16 6.54 14.53
CA GLN A 213 26.48 5.98 14.83
C GLN A 213 27.46 6.29 13.69
N GLY A 214 28.32 7.29 13.90
CA GLY A 214 29.17 7.84 12.85
C GLY A 214 28.33 8.33 11.66
N ASP A 215 28.59 7.77 10.48
CA ASP A 215 27.91 8.12 9.23
C ASP A 215 26.66 7.27 8.93
N LYS A 216 26.21 6.45 9.90
CA LYS A 216 25.05 5.57 9.75
C LYS A 216 23.93 5.97 10.69
N TYR A 217 22.70 5.71 10.25
CA TYR A 217 21.52 5.67 11.12
C TYR A 217 21.17 4.20 11.37
N LEU A 218 21.16 3.79 12.63
CA LEU A 218 20.72 2.46 13.04
C LEU A 218 19.27 2.54 13.49
N LEU A 219 18.43 1.76 12.85
CA LEU A 219 17.00 1.65 13.13
C LEU A 219 16.75 0.33 13.84
N THR A 220 16.17 0.40 15.03
CA THR A 220 15.59 -0.77 15.71
C THR A 220 14.13 -0.85 15.30
N ILE A 221 13.77 -1.93 14.59
CA ILE A 221 12.41 -2.12 14.08
C ILE A 221 11.82 -3.38 14.71
N LYS A 222 10.61 -3.25 15.24
CA LYS A 222 9.80 -4.39 15.68
C LYS A 222 8.87 -4.78 14.53
N ARG A 223 9.01 -6.01 14.06
CA ARG A 223 8.09 -6.66 13.13
C ARG A 223 7.14 -7.56 13.91
N MET A 224 5.85 -7.38 13.69
CA MET A 224 4.78 -8.18 14.28
C MET A 224 4.17 -9.04 13.18
N TYR A 225 3.97 -10.32 13.46
CA TYR A 225 3.22 -11.25 12.60
C TYR A 225 1.89 -11.60 13.28
N GLN A 226 1.04 -12.38 12.61
CA GLN A 226 -0.12 -12.99 13.25
C GLN A 226 0.28 -13.90 14.42
N GLU A 227 1.36 -14.65 14.21
CA GLU A 227 1.98 -15.55 15.20
C GLU A 227 3.45 -15.14 15.41
N GLY A 228 3.75 -14.59 16.59
CA GLY A 228 5.08 -14.14 16.99
C GLY A 228 5.56 -12.83 16.34
N GLY A 229 6.88 -12.69 16.18
CA GLY A 229 7.48 -11.46 15.65
C GLY A 229 8.95 -11.58 15.28
N ALA A 230 9.56 -10.44 14.98
CA ALA A 230 11.00 -10.31 14.85
C ALA A 230 11.48 -8.92 15.25
N ASN A 231 12.70 -8.84 15.78
CA ASN A 231 13.42 -7.59 15.95
C ASN A 231 14.47 -7.47 14.84
N LEU A 232 14.38 -6.38 14.09
CA LEU A 232 15.30 -6.05 13.01
C LEU A 232 16.24 -4.92 13.47
N LEU A 233 17.52 -5.04 13.10
CA LEU A 233 18.46 -3.93 13.14
C LEU A 233 18.81 -3.56 11.70
N VAL A 234 18.42 -2.35 11.28
CA VAL A 234 18.65 -1.85 9.93
C VAL A 234 19.61 -0.68 9.96
N ALA A 235 20.66 -0.72 9.14
CA ALA A 235 21.57 0.40 8.96
C ALA A 235 21.24 1.15 7.67
N VAL A 236 21.01 2.47 7.78
CA VAL A 236 20.86 3.38 6.65
C VAL A 236 22.12 4.24 6.55
N SER A 237 22.80 4.17 5.42
CA SER A 237 24.09 4.83 5.22
C SER A 237 24.37 5.09 3.75
N LYS A 238 25.38 5.90 3.44
CA LYS A 238 25.82 6.12 2.06
C LYS A 238 26.69 4.96 1.59
N ASP A 239 26.42 4.46 0.39
CA ASP A 239 27.28 3.52 -0.31
C ASP A 239 28.52 4.22 -0.89
N LYS A 240 29.36 3.46 -1.61
CA LYS A 240 30.58 3.99 -2.25
C LYS A 240 30.30 5.06 -3.31
N SER A 241 29.08 5.11 -3.84
CA SER A 241 28.65 6.13 -4.81
C SER A 241 28.06 7.37 -4.14
N GLY A 242 27.96 7.37 -2.80
CA GLY A 242 27.37 8.46 -2.02
C GLY A 242 25.84 8.41 -1.93
N LYS A 243 25.20 7.35 -2.43
CA LYS A 243 23.73 7.16 -2.37
C LYS A 243 23.33 6.45 -1.10
N PHE A 244 22.20 6.85 -0.51
CA PHE A 244 21.68 6.17 0.68
C PHE A 244 21.16 4.77 0.34
N VAL A 245 21.59 3.80 1.13
CA VAL A 245 21.17 2.40 1.08
C VAL A 245 20.80 1.93 2.50
N ALA A 246 19.94 0.91 2.57
CA ALA A 246 19.54 0.25 3.79
C ALA A 246 20.04 -1.21 3.78
N GLU A 247 20.54 -1.68 4.90
CA GLU A 247 21.00 -3.05 5.09
C GLU A 247 20.41 -3.64 6.37
N ILE A 248 19.78 -4.82 6.28
CA ILE A 248 19.34 -5.57 7.47
C ILE A 248 20.56 -6.27 8.07
N LEU A 249 21.07 -5.73 9.18
CA LEU A 249 22.21 -6.29 9.90
C LEU A 249 21.79 -7.50 10.74
N GLU A 250 20.63 -7.43 11.38
CA GLU A 250 20.08 -8.49 12.20
C GLU A 250 18.59 -8.70 11.93
N ASN A 251 18.15 -9.96 11.96
CA ASN A 251 16.74 -10.35 11.94
C ASN A 251 16.54 -11.48 12.96
N LYS A 252 16.15 -11.11 14.19
CA LYS A 252 16.00 -12.03 15.31
C LYS A 252 14.52 -12.31 15.55
N ARG A 253 14.08 -13.55 15.33
CA ARG A 253 12.71 -13.97 15.64
C ARG A 253 12.43 -13.79 17.13
N THR A 254 11.23 -13.33 17.45
CA THR A 254 10.69 -13.35 18.81
C THR A 254 9.67 -14.47 18.87
N GLU A 255 9.77 -15.31 19.89
CA GLU A 255 8.76 -16.33 20.20
C GLU A 255 7.46 -15.64 20.67
N GLU A 256 6.35 -16.38 20.60
CA GLU A 256 5.04 -15.96 21.12
C GLU A 256 5.00 -15.84 22.64
#